data_AF-A0A4R8SC05-F1
#
_entry.id   AF-A0A4R8SC05-F1
#
_cell.length_a   1.000
_cell.length_b   1.000
_cell.length_c   1.000
_cell.angle_alpha   90.00
_cell.angle_beta   90.00
_cell.angle_gamma   90.00
#
_symmetry.space_group_name_H-M   'P 1'
#
loop_
_entity.id
_entity.type
_entity.pdbx_description
1 polymer ?
#
loop_
_entity_poly.entity_id
_entity_poly.type
_entity_poly.pdbx_seq_one_letter_code
_entity_poly.pdbx_strand_id
1 'polypeptide(L)'
;MLGDGLACYDLDDVIAADGVLHPEAVAVLRSVKPLWVERSLSGRGLHVFVRGEEPSHVSDRVSFYSWGRFIVVTGDRYCAPRYQVVI
;
A
#
# COMPACT_ATOMS: atom_id res chain seq x y z
N MET A 1 -6.30 -12.72 1.06
CA MET A 1 -5.30 -13.13 0.07
C MET A 1 -5.26 -14.64 0.07
N LEU A 2 -5.62 -15.24 -1.06
CA LEU A 2 -5.81 -16.68 -1.22
C LEU A 2 -4.69 -17.33 -2.07
N GLY A 3 -3.60 -16.62 -2.35
CA GLY A 3 -2.45 -17.18 -3.09
C GLY A 3 -2.63 -17.34 -4.60
N ASP A 4 -3.69 -16.78 -5.21
CA ASP A 4 -3.97 -16.87 -6.65
C ASP A 4 -3.41 -15.64 -7.41
N GLY A 5 -2.13 -15.33 -7.14
CA GLY A 5 -1.42 -14.22 -7.77
C GLY A 5 -1.92 -12.81 -7.44
N LEU A 6 -2.88 -12.63 -6.52
CA LEU A 6 -3.24 -11.33 -5.96
C LEU A 6 -2.56 -11.16 -4.59
N ALA A 7 -1.83 -10.06 -4.46
CA ALA A 7 -1.15 -9.68 -3.23
C ALA A 7 -1.40 -8.21 -2.87
N CYS A 8 -1.05 -7.82 -1.65
CA CYS A 8 -1.23 -6.47 -1.13
C CYS A 8 -0.02 -6.07 -0.30
N TYR A 9 0.53 -4.89 -0.59
CA TYR A 9 1.30 -4.17 0.40
C TYR A 9 0.34 -3.39 1.29
N ASP A 10 0.38 -3.68 2.58
CA ASP A 10 -0.32 -2.96 3.64
C ASP A 10 0.67 -1.99 4.28
N LEU A 11 0.41 -0.69 4.11
CA LEU A 11 1.31 0.39 4.50
C LEU A 11 0.69 1.18 5.66
N ASP A 12 1.27 1.06 6.85
CA ASP A 12 0.75 1.66 8.07
C ASP A 12 1.34 3.03 8.36
N ASP A 13 0.49 4.01 8.70
CA ASP A 13 0.89 5.37 9.13
C ASP A 13 1.82 6.09 8.12
N VAL A 14 1.58 5.89 6.83
CA VAL A 14 2.40 6.44 5.73
C VAL A 14 1.89 7.75 5.14
N ILE A 15 0.74 8.25 5.60
CA ILE A 15 0.18 9.54 5.21
C ILE A 15 0.23 10.46 6.42
N ALA A 16 1.05 11.50 6.33
CA ALA A 16 1.15 12.54 7.36
C ALA A 16 -0.13 13.41 7.39
N ALA A 17 -0.28 14.22 8.44
CA ALA A 17 -1.46 15.07 8.62
C ALA A 17 -1.66 16.11 7.50
N ASP A 18 -0.58 16.51 6.81
CA ASP A 18 -0.59 17.41 5.66
C ASP A 18 -0.76 16.65 4.31
N GLY A 19 -0.91 15.33 4.35
CA GLY A 19 -1.07 14.47 3.19
C GLY A 19 0.24 14.01 2.54
N VAL A 20 1.40 14.40 3.08
CA VAL A 20 2.71 13.98 2.54
C VAL A 20 2.92 12.48 2.82
N LEU A 21 3.45 11.77 1.81
CA LEU A 21 3.77 10.36 1.93
C LEU A 21 5.11 10.11 2.60
N HIS A 22 5.15 9.11 3.48
CA HIS A 22 6.39 8.59 4.03
C HIS A 22 7.30 8.04 2.91
N PRO A 23 8.64 8.21 3.00
CA PRO A 23 9.57 7.76 1.96
C PRO A 23 9.44 6.26 1.59
N GLU A 24 9.15 5.40 2.57
CA GLU A 24 8.93 3.97 2.31
C GLU A 24 7.70 3.69 1.43
N ALA A 25 6.61 4.45 1.61
CA ALA A 25 5.46 4.34 0.72
C ALA A 25 5.80 4.81 -0.69
N VAL A 26 6.57 5.90 -0.82
CA VAL A 26 7.08 6.36 -2.12
C VAL A 26 7.95 5.31 -2.78
N ALA A 27 8.83 4.64 -2.02
CA ALA A 27 9.69 3.57 -2.52
C ALA A 27 8.87 2.38 -3.05
N VAL A 28 7.88 1.91 -2.29
CA VAL A 28 6.96 0.84 -2.71
C VAL A 28 6.19 1.24 -3.97
N LEU A 29 5.58 2.42 -4.00
CA LEU A 29 4.80 2.90 -5.14
C LEU A 29 5.65 3.05 -6.42
N ARG A 30 6.96 3.31 -6.28
CA ARG A 30 7.91 3.40 -7.40
C ARG A 30 8.45 2.04 -7.85
N SER A 31 8.51 1.05 -6.96
CA SER A 31 9.11 -0.26 -7.26
C SER A 31 8.14 -1.27 -7.85
N VAL A 32 6.83 -1.03 -7.74
CA VAL A 32 5.80 -1.97 -8.18
C VAL A 32 4.90 -1.38 -9.26
N LYS A 33 4.11 -2.25 -9.92
CA LYS A 33 3.01 -1.84 -10.80
C LYS A 33 1.67 -2.11 -10.10
N PRO A 34 1.05 -1.08 -9.47
CA PRO A 34 -0.21 -1.27 -8.75
C PRO A 34 -1.35 -1.66 -9.68
N LEU A 35 -2.18 -2.60 -9.23
CA LEU A 35 -3.51 -2.86 -9.79
C LEU A 35 -4.53 -1.88 -9.20
N TRP A 36 -4.38 -1.58 -7.90
CA TRP A 36 -5.24 -0.68 -7.15
C TRP A 36 -4.47 -0.07 -5.98
N VAL A 37 -4.74 1.20 -5.68
CA VAL A 37 -4.26 1.85 -4.46
C VAL A 37 -5.44 2.53 -3.78
N GLU A 38 -5.62 2.26 -2.50
CA GLU A 38 -6.63 2.90 -1.66
C GLU A 38 -6.07 3.34 -0.32
N ARG A 39 -6.75 4.31 0.29
CA ARG A 39 -6.52 4.67 1.69
C ARG A 39 -7.06 3.56 2.58
N SER A 40 -6.27 3.17 3.58
CA SER A 40 -6.69 2.17 4.56
C SER A 40 -7.78 2.74 5.49
N LEU A 41 -8.37 1.88 6.31
CA LEU A 41 -9.47 2.25 7.22
C LEU A 41 -9.10 3.38 8.19
N SER A 42 -7.83 3.50 8.58
CA SER A 42 -7.36 4.55 9.49
C SER A 42 -7.31 5.93 8.83
N GLY A 43 -7.38 6.00 7.50
CA GLY A 43 -7.17 7.21 6.71
C GLY A 43 -5.70 7.67 6.63
N ARG A 44 -4.79 7.02 7.39
CA ARG A 44 -3.36 7.35 7.41
C ARG A 44 -2.46 6.29 6.76
N GLY A 45 -3.03 5.16 6.37
CA GLY A 45 -2.31 4.10 5.65
C GLY A 45 -2.75 3.97 4.20
N LEU A 46 -2.08 3.07 3.47
CA LEU A 46 -2.41 2.70 2.11
C LEU A 46 -2.45 1.19 1.94
N HIS A 47 -3.40 0.70 1.16
CA HIS A 47 -3.34 -0.64 0.58
C HIS A 47 -2.90 -0.51 -0.88
N VAL A 48 -1.83 -1.20 -1.27
CA VAL A 48 -1.32 -1.26 -2.65
C VAL A 48 -1.49 -2.69 -3.15
N PHE A 49 -2.56 -2.93 -3.90
CA PHE A 49 -2.81 -4.25 -4.49
C PHE A 49 -1.98 -4.43 -5.75
N VAL A 50 -1.34 -5.60 -5.87
CA VAL A 50 -0.44 -5.95 -6.96
C VAL A 50 -0.66 -7.39 -7.39
N ARG A 51 -0.08 -7.78 -8.54
CA ARG A 51 0.14 -9.19 -8.82
C ARG A 51 1.38 -9.67 -8.06
N GLY A 52 1.32 -10.84 -7.44
CA GLY A 52 2.48 -11.41 -6.74
C GLY A 52 2.16 -12.69 -5.97
N GLU A 53 3.14 -13.57 -5.88
CA GLU A 53 3.07 -14.86 -5.18
C GLU A 53 4.27 -15.08 -4.23
N GLU A 54 5.10 -14.06 -4.07
CA GLU A 54 6.25 -14.12 -3.17
C GLU A 54 5.82 -14.41 -1.72
N PRO A 55 6.68 -15.00 -0.88
CA PRO A 55 6.37 -15.21 0.53
C PRO A 55 5.96 -13.90 1.22
N SER A 56 4.90 -13.98 2.01
CA SER A 56 4.46 -12.84 2.81
C SER A 56 5.54 -12.44 3.82
N HIS A 57 5.76 -11.14 3.98
CA HIS A 57 6.72 -10.59 4.92
C HIS A 57 6.12 -9.38 5.63
N VAL A 58 6.46 -9.22 6.90
CA VAL A 58 5.89 -8.20 7.77
C VAL A 58 7.02 -7.36 8.31
N SER A 59 6.85 -6.05 8.25
CA SER A 59 7.69 -5.08 8.94
C SER A 59 6.81 -4.07 9.67
N ASP A 60 7.44 -3.15 10.38
CA ASP A 60 6.75 -2.15 11.21
C ASP A 60 5.88 -1.17 10.39
N ARG A 61 6.14 -1.03 9.09
CA ARG A 61 5.46 -0.07 8.22
C ARG A 61 4.96 -0.66 6.92
N VAL A 62 5.74 -1.57 6.34
CA VAL A 62 5.49 -2.16 5.03
C VAL A 62 5.33 -3.66 5.22
N SER A 63 4.11 -4.14 5.11
CA SER A 63 3.84 -5.58 5.12
C SER A 63 3.35 -6.01 3.75
N PHE A 64 3.83 -7.16 3.28
CA PHE A 64 3.37 -7.78 2.05
C PHE A 64 2.64 -9.07 2.36
N TYR A 65 1.42 -9.18 1.84
CA TYR A 65 0.56 -10.35 2.02
C TYR A 65 0.12 -10.90 0.67
N SER A 66 0.54 -12.13 0.38
CA SER A 66 0.16 -12.92 -0.80
C SER A 66 -0.81 -14.06 -0.45
N TRP A 67 -0.80 -14.52 0.81
CA TRP A 67 -1.62 -15.64 1.29
C TRP A 67 -2.00 -15.47 2.78
N GLY A 68 -3.06 -16.15 3.22
CA GLY A 68 -3.32 -16.43 4.64
C GLY A 68 -3.76 -15.22 5.49
N ARG A 69 -4.09 -14.09 4.87
CA ARG A 69 -4.55 -12.87 5.54
C ARG A 69 -5.72 -12.24 4.80
N PHE A 70 -6.60 -11.54 5.51
CA PHE A 70 -7.63 -10.69 4.90
C PHE A 70 -7.18 -9.23 4.97
N ILE A 71 -7.49 -8.46 3.93
CA ILE A 71 -7.29 -7.01 3.87
C ILE A 71 -8.67 -6.36 3.87
N VAL A 72 -8.87 -5.35 4.71
CA VAL A 72 -10.10 -4.55 4.69
C VAL A 72 -10.09 -3.71 3.42
N VAL A 73 -11.03 -3.95 2.51
CA VAL A 73 -11.16 -3.15 1.29
C VAL A 73 -12.03 -1.94 1.59
N THR A 74 -11.49 -0.73 1.40
CA THR A 74 -12.22 0.52 1.66
C THR A 74 -12.89 1.07 0.41
N GLY A 75 -12.33 0.80 -0.78
CA GLY A 75 -12.77 1.41 -2.03
C GLY A 75 -12.42 2.90 -2.16
N ASP A 76 -11.79 3.49 -1.14
CA ASP A 76 -11.37 4.89 -1.14
C ASP A 76 -10.08 5.06 -1.95
N ARG A 77 -10.24 5.16 -3.28
CA ARG A 77 -9.13 5.26 -4.21
C ARG A 77 -8.18 6.39 -3.78
N TYR A 78 -6.91 6.04 -3.60
CA TYR A 78 -5.88 7.03 -3.36
C TYR A 78 -5.44 7.63 -4.69
N CYS A 79 -5.76 8.91 -4.89
CA CYS A 79 -5.19 9.71 -5.96
C CYS A 79 -4.10 10.58 -5.36
N ALA A 80 -2.84 10.30 -5.68
CA ALA A 80 -1.74 11.17 -5.30
C ALA A 80 -2.08 12.61 -5.74
N PRO A 81 -1.98 13.61 -4.85
CA PRO A 81 -2.11 15.01 -5.25
C PRO A 81 -1.15 15.27 -6.41
N ARG A 82 -1.60 15.99 -7.44
CA ARG A 82 -0.87 16.13 -8.71
C ARG A 82 0.51 16.79 -8.60
N TYR A 83 0.95 17.23 -7.43
CA TYR A 83 2.28 17.78 -7.21
C TYR A 83 2.74 17.48 -5.78
N GLN A 84 3.91 16.84 -5.64
CA GLN A 84 4.98 17.23 -4.70
C GLN A 84 6.17 16.26 -4.90
N VAL A 85 7.02 16.61 -5.87
CA VAL A 85 8.44 16.27 -5.82
C VAL A 85 9.05 17.38 -4.97
N VAL A 86 9.44 17.07 -3.74
CA VAL A 86 10.45 17.87 -3.04
C VAL A 86 11.77 17.16 -3.31
N ILE A 87 12.67 17.91 -3.95
CA ILE A 87 14.00 17.51 -4.44
C ILE A 87 14.91 17.19 -3.26
#